data_AF-A0A816FPV9-F1
#
_entry.id   AF-A0A816FPV9-F1
#
_cell.length_a   1.000
_cell.length_b   1.000
_cell.length_c   1.000
_cell.angle_alpha   90.00
_cell.angle_beta   90.00
_cell.angle_gamma   90.00
#
_symmetry.space_group_name_H-M   'P 1'
#
loop_
_entity.id
_entity.type
_entity.pdbx_description
1 polymer ?
#
loop_
_entity_poly.entity_id
_entity_poly.type
_entity_poly.pdbx_seq_one_letter_code
_entity_poly.pdbx_strand_id
1 'polypeptide(L)'
;MNRACVQLKDLPDELLIFVFKQMNNVEVLYSLFGVDERFDSILQDPIFTNRLNFLKWSSKKFLNIFSPDIIFDRFCLQILPAVREKIQWLGIDSSSMKQILHATHYPNLHGLSLFNIEEETIKSLFTSKKNLKIKLL
;
A
#
# COMPACT_ATOMS: atom_id res chain seq x y z
N MET A 1 33.46 18.06 -16.84
CA MET A 1 32.68 18.22 -15.59
C MET A 1 32.40 16.83 -15.03
N ASN A 2 33.05 16.43 -13.94
CA ASN A 2 32.74 15.17 -13.27
C ASN A 2 31.43 15.34 -12.50
N ARG A 3 30.36 14.68 -12.94
CA ARG A 3 29.14 14.55 -12.13
C ARG A 3 29.42 13.51 -11.06
N ALA A 4 29.42 13.91 -9.81
CA ALA A 4 29.41 12.96 -8.70
C ALA A 4 28.06 12.24 -8.72
N CYS A 5 28.07 10.93 -8.92
CA CYS A 5 26.90 10.09 -8.77
C CYS A 5 26.81 9.69 -7.30
N VAL A 6 25.88 10.28 -6.57
CA VAL A 6 25.59 9.88 -5.18
C VAL A 6 24.64 8.69 -5.25
N GLN A 7 25.02 7.55 -4.66
CA GLN A 7 24.10 6.42 -4.58
C GLN A 7 23.09 6.69 -3.48
N LEU A 8 21.84 6.23 -3.68
CA LEU A 8 20.77 6.43 -2.72
C LEU A 8 21.16 5.91 -1.32
N LYS A 9 21.83 4.75 -1.27
CA LYS A 9 22.33 4.13 -0.03
C LYS A 9 23.37 4.96 0.73
N ASP A 10 24.01 5.93 0.08
CA ASP A 10 25.04 6.77 0.71
C ASP A 10 24.40 7.98 1.43
N LEU A 11 23.11 8.24 1.19
CA LEU A 11 22.37 9.29 1.88
C LEU A 11 22.06 8.86 3.32
N PRO A 12 22.06 9.77 4.30
CA PRO A 12 21.57 9.52 5.65
C PRO A 12 20.04 9.29 5.68
N ASP A 13 19.55 8.62 6.73
CA ASP A 13 18.14 8.18 6.84
C ASP A 13 17.16 9.34 6.72
N GLU A 14 17.49 10.50 7.29
CA GLU A 14 16.63 11.68 7.29
C GLU A 14 16.38 12.20 5.87
N LEU A 15 17.41 12.17 5.02
CA LEU A 15 17.29 12.58 3.62
C LEU A 15 16.53 11.54 2.80
N LEU A 16 16.75 10.25 3.06
CA LEU A 16 15.97 9.18 2.43
C LEU A 16 14.49 9.32 2.75
N ILE A 17 14.17 9.49 4.04
CA ILE A 17 12.81 9.69 4.53
C ILE A 17 12.20 10.96 3.89
N PHE A 18 12.95 12.05 3.78
CA PHE A 18 12.50 13.28 3.13
C PHE A 18 12.12 13.05 1.66
N VAL A 19 12.95 12.29 0.91
CA VAL A 19 12.68 11.95 -0.49
C VAL A 19 11.47 11.02 -0.60
N PHE A 20 11.42 9.94 0.18
CA PHE A 20 10.36 8.93 0.09
C PHE A 20 8.98 9.49 0.47
N LYS A 21 8.92 10.46 1.39
CA LYS A 21 7.66 11.15 1.74
C LYS A 21 7.00 11.90 0.57
N GLN A 22 7.75 12.21 -0.48
CA GLN A 22 7.19 12.85 -1.67
C GLN A 22 6.45 11.85 -2.59
N MET A 23 6.55 10.56 -2.31
CA MET A 23 5.98 9.47 -3.12
C MET A 23 4.76 8.85 -2.43
N ASN A 24 3.96 8.07 -3.17
CA ASN A 24 2.88 7.30 -2.56
C ASN A 24 3.46 6.14 -1.72
N ASN A 25 3.00 5.98 -0.48
CA ASN A 25 3.46 4.94 0.43
C ASN A 25 3.43 3.52 -0.16
N VAL A 26 2.41 3.18 -0.96
CA VAL A 26 2.31 1.88 -1.62
C VAL A 26 3.40 1.72 -2.68
N GLU A 27 3.69 2.77 -3.46
CA GLU A 27 4.79 2.76 -4.44
C GLU A 27 6.16 2.64 -3.76
N VAL A 28 6.37 3.37 -2.66
CA VAL A 28 7.60 3.31 -1.85
C VAL A 28 7.82 1.92 -1.28
N LEU A 29 6.81 1.36 -0.60
CA LEU A 29 6.87 0.02 -0.05
C LEU A 29 7.14 -1.01 -1.13
N TYR A 30 6.42 -0.96 -2.26
CA TYR A 30 6.65 -1.90 -3.35
C TYR A 30 8.09 -1.83 -3.91
N SER A 31 8.62 -0.62 -4.08
CA SER A 31 9.90 -0.40 -4.75
C SER A 31 11.10 -0.75 -3.88
N LEU A 32 10.99 -0.62 -2.56
CA LEU A 32 12.12 -0.69 -1.63
C LEU A 32 12.08 -1.90 -0.71
N PHE A 33 10.91 -2.52 -0.50
CA PHE A 33 10.77 -3.65 0.40
C PHE A 33 11.58 -4.86 -0.09
N GLY A 34 12.42 -5.40 0.77
CA GLY A 34 13.32 -6.51 0.50
C GLY A 34 14.49 -6.18 -0.45
N VAL A 35 14.71 -4.89 -0.75
CA VAL A 35 15.86 -4.46 -1.56
C VAL A 35 17.12 -4.34 -0.72
N ASP A 36 16.99 -3.81 0.50
CA ASP A 36 18.08 -3.58 1.44
C ASP A 36 17.53 -3.56 2.87
N GLU A 37 18.24 -4.18 3.81
CA GLU A 37 17.80 -4.27 5.22
C GLU A 37 17.62 -2.90 5.87
N ARG A 38 18.43 -1.90 5.48
CA ARG A 38 18.30 -0.53 5.95
C ARG A 38 16.99 0.09 5.48
N PHE A 39 16.62 -0.14 4.21
CA PHE A 39 15.35 0.34 3.70
C PHE A 39 14.20 -0.38 4.39
N ASP A 40 14.27 -1.68 4.62
CA ASP A 40 13.23 -2.40 5.35
C ASP A 40 13.00 -1.82 6.74
N SER A 41 14.08 -1.45 7.45
CA SER A 41 14.00 -0.75 8.74
C SER A 41 13.34 0.63 8.62
N ILE A 42 13.67 1.42 7.59
CA ILE A 42 13.01 2.73 7.36
C ILE A 42 11.52 2.56 7.03
N LEU A 43 11.18 1.57 6.20
CA LEU A 43 9.82 1.27 5.78
C LEU A 43 8.94 0.76 6.91
N GLN A 44 9.53 0.34 8.04
CA GLN A 44 8.80 0.04 9.26
C GLN A 44 8.27 1.28 9.98
N ASP A 45 8.66 2.49 9.59
CA ASP A 45 8.18 3.73 10.21
C ASP A 45 6.68 3.96 9.91
N PRO A 46 5.88 4.34 10.93
CA PRO A 46 4.45 4.66 10.78
C PRO A 46 4.10 5.62 9.64
N ILE A 47 5.02 6.52 9.25
CA ILE A 47 4.79 7.46 8.15
C ILE A 47 4.52 6.75 6.82
N PHE A 48 5.12 5.57 6.61
CA PHE A 48 4.95 4.77 5.40
C PHE A 48 3.86 3.71 5.53
N THR A 49 3.57 3.23 6.76
CA THR A 49 2.69 2.07 6.95
C THR A 49 1.30 2.39 7.50
N ASN A 50 1.12 3.50 8.24
CA ASN A 50 -0.15 3.78 8.90
C ASN A 50 -1.31 3.95 7.91
N ARG A 51 -1.04 4.59 6.78
CA ARG A 51 -2.04 4.87 5.75
C ARG A 51 -1.56 4.38 4.40
N LEU A 52 -2.23 3.38 3.87
CA LEU A 52 -1.98 2.87 2.52
C LEU A 52 -3.16 3.22 1.61
N ASN A 53 -2.85 3.72 0.43
CA ASN A 53 -3.86 4.15 -0.54
C ASN A 53 -3.55 3.55 -1.91
N PHE A 54 -4.37 2.57 -2.30
CA PHE A 54 -4.26 1.77 -3.51
C PHE A 54 -5.01 2.39 -4.71
N LEU A 55 -5.63 3.56 -4.57
CA LEU A 55 -6.42 4.18 -5.67
C LEU A 55 -5.58 4.59 -6.88
N LYS A 56 -4.31 4.89 -6.67
CA LYS A 56 -3.39 5.19 -7.78
C LYS A 56 -2.94 3.92 -8.51
N TRP A 57 -3.12 2.76 -7.90
CA TRP A 57 -2.76 1.47 -8.48
C TRP A 57 -3.73 1.07 -9.61
N SER A 58 -5.02 1.36 -9.48
CA SER A 58 -6.00 1.07 -10.54
C SER A 58 -5.95 2.03 -11.71
N SER A 59 -5.66 3.31 -11.45
CA SER A 59 -5.57 4.34 -12.51
C SER A 59 -4.31 4.20 -13.36
N LYS A 60 -3.21 3.74 -12.77
CA LYS A 60 -2.05 3.23 -13.49
C LYS A 60 -2.23 1.72 -13.65
N LYS A 61 -3.07 1.27 -14.59
CA LYS A 61 -2.73 0.04 -15.32
C LYS A 61 -1.31 0.29 -15.82
N PHE A 62 -0.32 -0.19 -15.07
CA PHE A 62 1.08 -0.03 -15.40
C PHE A 62 1.17 -0.41 -16.88
N LEU A 63 1.75 0.47 -17.69
CA LEU A 63 1.91 0.32 -19.13
C LEU A 63 2.83 -0.86 -19.51
N ASN A 64 2.88 -1.89 -18.67
CA ASN A 64 3.66 -3.09 -18.82
C ASN A 64 2.75 -4.25 -19.21
N ILE A 65 3.13 -4.83 -20.34
CA ILE A 65 2.62 -6.04 -20.99
C ILE A 65 2.87 -7.31 -20.13
N PHE A 66 3.48 -7.15 -18.94
CA PHE A 66 3.64 -8.19 -17.93
C PHE A 66 2.51 -8.06 -16.91
N SER A 67 1.70 -9.13 -16.77
CA SER A 67 0.44 -9.20 -16.03
C SER A 67 0.36 -8.25 -14.81
N PRO A 68 -0.64 -7.35 -14.77
CA PRO A 68 -0.91 -6.45 -13.63
C PRO A 68 -0.91 -7.14 -12.27
N ASP A 69 -1.16 -8.45 -12.27
CA ASP A 69 -1.28 -9.30 -11.11
C ASP A 69 0.04 -9.52 -10.36
N ILE A 70 1.21 -9.64 -11.02
CA ILE A 70 2.46 -10.03 -10.30
C ILE A 70 2.91 -8.97 -9.28
N ILE A 71 2.86 -7.70 -9.67
CA ILE A 71 3.26 -6.58 -8.82
C ILE A 71 2.32 -6.50 -7.61
N PHE A 72 1.03 -6.70 -7.85
CA PHE A 72 -0.01 -6.58 -6.85
C PHE A 72 -0.08 -7.81 -5.94
N ASP A 73 0.15 -9.00 -6.49
CA ASP A 73 0.30 -10.26 -5.77
C ASP A 73 1.51 -10.21 -4.85
N ARG A 74 2.65 -9.68 -5.31
CA ARG A 74 3.81 -9.44 -4.44
C ARG A 74 3.41 -8.56 -3.25
N PHE A 75 2.66 -7.49 -3.53
CA PHE A 75 2.19 -6.60 -2.47
C PHE A 75 1.27 -7.33 -1.47
N CYS A 76 0.31 -8.12 -1.96
CA CYS A 76 -0.65 -8.85 -1.14
C CYS A 76 -0.01 -10.01 -0.36
N LEU A 77 0.95 -10.72 -0.94
CA LEU A 77 1.52 -11.94 -0.38
C LEU A 77 2.73 -11.67 0.51
N GLN A 78 3.48 -10.59 0.27
CA GLN A 78 4.74 -10.33 0.97
C GLN A 78 4.66 -9.06 1.83
N ILE A 79 4.25 -7.95 1.21
CA ILE A 79 4.36 -6.63 1.85
C ILE A 79 3.24 -6.42 2.87
N LEU A 80 1.98 -6.63 2.48
CA LEU A 80 0.82 -6.45 3.36
C LEU A 80 0.94 -7.26 4.65
N PRO A 81 1.28 -8.57 4.62
CA PRO A 81 1.46 -9.35 5.84
C PRO A 81 2.57 -8.79 6.75
N ALA A 82 3.65 -8.26 6.17
CA ALA A 82 4.78 -7.72 6.94
C ALA A 82 4.44 -6.41 7.66
N VAL A 83 3.56 -5.58 7.09
CA VAL A 83 3.20 -4.27 7.67
C VAL A 83 1.81 -4.22 8.32
N ARG A 84 1.06 -5.34 8.31
CA ARG A 84 -0.36 -5.39 8.73
C ARG A 84 -0.67 -4.84 10.11
N GLU A 85 0.25 -5.02 11.05
CA GLU A 85 0.11 -4.58 12.44
C GLU A 85 0.15 -3.05 12.55
N LYS A 86 0.72 -2.36 11.56
CA LYS A 86 0.87 -0.91 11.57
C LYS A 86 -0.18 -0.20 10.73
N ILE A 87 -0.87 -0.95 9.87
CA ILE A 87 -1.91 -0.37 9.01
C ILE A 87 -3.10 0.04 9.86
N GLN A 88 -3.40 1.33 9.79
CA GLN A 88 -4.51 1.96 10.50
C GLN A 88 -5.61 2.43 9.55
N TRP A 89 -5.22 2.82 8.34
CA TRP A 89 -6.10 3.33 7.29
C TRP A 89 -5.81 2.69 5.94
N LEU A 90 -6.85 2.17 5.29
CA LEU A 90 -6.80 1.63 3.94
C LEU A 90 -7.71 2.42 3.00
N GLY A 91 -7.17 2.88 1.88
CA GLY A 91 -7.94 3.37 0.74
C GLY A 91 -7.86 2.37 -0.40
N ILE A 92 -8.98 1.76 -0.79
CA ILE A 92 -9.02 0.71 -1.82
C ILE A 92 -10.17 0.95 -2.79
N ASP A 93 -9.97 0.56 -4.04
CA ASP A 93 -11.04 0.54 -5.04
C ASP A 93 -11.71 -0.84 -5.09
N SER A 94 -12.86 -0.92 -5.75
CA SER A 94 -13.60 -2.16 -5.95
C SER A 94 -12.78 -3.27 -6.59
N SER A 95 -11.89 -2.94 -7.53
CA SER A 95 -11.07 -3.92 -8.26
C SER A 95 -10.05 -4.64 -7.39
N SER A 96 -9.46 -3.92 -6.43
CA SER A 96 -8.43 -4.42 -5.51
C SER A 96 -8.97 -4.89 -4.16
N MET A 97 -10.24 -4.56 -3.87
CA MET A 97 -10.85 -4.79 -2.56
C MET A 97 -10.78 -6.23 -2.10
N LYS A 98 -11.18 -7.18 -2.95
CA LYS A 98 -11.21 -8.60 -2.57
C LYS A 98 -9.82 -9.08 -2.20
N GLN A 99 -8.83 -8.78 -3.02
CA GLN A 99 -7.46 -9.26 -2.79
C GLN A 99 -6.84 -8.62 -1.54
N ILE A 100 -6.96 -7.30 -1.34
CA ILE A 100 -6.40 -6.62 -0.16
C ILE A 100 -7.08 -7.10 1.12
N LEU A 101 -8.41 -7.12 1.15
CA LEU A 101 -9.15 -7.51 2.35
C LEU A 101 -9.00 -9.01 2.68
N HIS A 102 -8.68 -9.85 1.70
CA HIS A 102 -8.39 -11.28 1.93
C HIS A 102 -6.91 -11.58 2.15
N ALA A 103 -5.99 -10.68 1.77
CA ALA A 103 -4.55 -10.91 1.85
C ALA A 103 -4.08 -11.15 3.29
N THR A 104 -4.64 -10.43 4.26
CA THR A 104 -4.25 -10.56 5.67
C THR A 104 -5.32 -10.03 6.63
N HIS A 105 -5.18 -10.35 7.91
CA HIS A 105 -5.89 -9.68 9.00
C HIS A 105 -5.22 -8.34 9.34
N TYR A 106 -6.01 -7.29 9.61
CA TYR A 106 -5.52 -5.96 9.96
C TYR A 106 -6.00 -5.57 11.37
N PRO A 107 -5.23 -5.90 12.42
CA PRO A 107 -5.71 -5.78 13.80
C PRO A 107 -5.88 -4.33 14.26
N ASN A 108 -5.12 -3.39 13.69
CA ASN A 108 -5.17 -1.96 14.06
C ASN A 108 -5.94 -1.09 13.06
N LEU A 109 -6.64 -1.72 12.11
CA LEU A 109 -7.43 -1.03 11.10
C LEU A 109 -8.67 -0.41 11.73
N HIS A 110 -8.73 0.92 11.72
CA HIS A 110 -9.89 1.67 12.19
C HIS A 110 -10.50 2.57 11.11
N GLY A 111 -9.83 2.72 9.96
CA GLY A 111 -10.32 3.47 8.82
C GLY A 111 -10.25 2.69 7.52
N LEU A 112 -11.37 2.62 6.81
CA LEU A 112 -11.46 2.02 5.49
C LEU A 112 -12.22 2.96 4.56
N SER A 113 -11.57 3.38 3.48
CA SER A 113 -12.15 4.19 2.42
C SER A 113 -12.26 3.34 1.17
N LEU A 114 -13.48 3.18 0.68
CA LEU A 114 -13.80 2.35 -0.48
C LEU A 114 -14.22 3.27 -1.63
N PHE A 115 -13.69 3.02 -2.82
CA PHE A 115 -13.90 3.86 -4.00
C PHE A 115 -14.38 3.04 -5.19
N ASN A 116 -15.11 3.68 -6.11
CA ASN A 116 -15.64 3.06 -7.33
C ASN A 116 -16.42 1.77 -7.04
N ILE A 117 -17.15 1.71 -5.91
CA ILE A 117 -17.95 0.53 -5.56
C ILE A 117 -19.26 0.58 -6.35
N GLU A 118 -19.54 -0.49 -7.08
CA GLU A 118 -20.85 -0.70 -7.67
C GLU A 118 -21.90 -0.99 -6.59
N GLU A 119 -23.12 -0.51 -6.79
CA GLU A 119 -24.21 -0.62 -5.82
C GLU A 119 -24.48 -2.08 -5.39
N GLU A 120 -24.33 -3.03 -6.31
CA GLU A 120 -24.49 -4.46 -6.01
C GLU A 120 -23.41 -5.01 -5.07
N THR A 121 -22.17 -4.53 -5.22
CA THR A 121 -21.05 -4.88 -4.34
C THR A 121 -21.28 -4.32 -2.93
N ILE A 122 -21.83 -3.11 -2.82
CA ILE A 122 -22.26 -2.54 -1.55
C ILE A 122 -23.31 -3.44 -0.88
N LYS A 123 -24.37 -3.81 -1.61
CA LYS A 123 -25.46 -4.66 -1.10
C LYS A 123 -24.95 -6.00 -0.55
N SER A 124 -24.01 -6.65 -1.22
CA SER A 124 -23.41 -7.93 -0.78
C SER A 124 -22.48 -7.80 0.44
N LEU A 125 -21.76 -6.69 0.58
CA LEU A 125 -20.90 -6.42 1.75
C LEU A 125 -21.72 -6.21 3.02
N PHE A 126 -22.80 -5.43 2.93
CA PHE A 126 -23.66 -5.11 4.09
C PHE A 126 -24.57 -6.29 4.50
N THR A 127 -24.89 -7.20 3.59
CA THR A 127 -25.62 -8.43 3.93
C THR A 127 -24.70 -9.50 4.55
N SER A 128 -23.40 -9.52 4.24
CA SER A 128 -22.47 -10.56 4.72
C SER A 128 -21.72 -10.24 6.03
N LYS A 129 -21.57 -8.97 6.43
CA LYS A 129 -20.82 -8.60 7.65
C LYS A 129 -21.56 -7.62 8.55
N LYS A 130 -22.16 -8.14 9.65
CA LYS A 130 -22.80 -7.34 10.72
C LYS A 130 -21.85 -6.42 11.54
N ASN A 131 -20.53 -6.47 11.34
CA ASN A 131 -19.55 -5.83 12.26
C ASN A 131 -18.58 -4.81 11.65
N LEU A 132 -18.70 -4.43 10.37
CA LEU A 132 -17.85 -3.37 9.82
C LEU A 132 -18.50 -1.99 10.01
N LYS A 133 -17.91 -1.17 10.88
CA LYS A 133 -18.17 0.28 10.91
C LYS A 133 -17.53 0.93 9.69
N ILE A 134 -18.20 0.87 8.55
CA ILE A 134 -17.79 1.59 7.34
C ILE A 134 -18.20 3.05 7.51
N LYS A 135 -17.23 3.95 7.51
CA LYS A 135 -17.48 5.40 7.49
C LYS A 135 -17.44 5.85 6.03
N LEU A 136 -18.62 5.98 5.42
CA LEU A 136 -18.76 6.59 4.10
C LEU A 136 -18.63 8.11 4.28
N LEU A 137 -17.68 8.71 3.55
CA LEU A 137 -17.50 10.17 3.44
C LEU A 137 -18.18 10.66 2.17
#